data_AF-A0A924M4T2-F1
#
_entry.id   AF-A0A924M4T2-F1
#
_cell.length_a   1.000
_cell.length_b   1.000
_cell.length_c   1.000
_cell.angle_alpha   90.00
_cell.angle_beta   90.00
_cell.angle_gamma   90.00
#
_symmetry.space_group_name_H-M   'P 1'
#
loop_
_entity.id
_entity.type
_entity.pdbx_description
1 polymer ?
#
loop_
_entity_poly.entity_id
_entity_poly.type
_entity_poly.pdbx_seq_one_letter_code
_entity_poly.pdbx_strand_id
1 'polypeptide(L)'
;MFLNKLSVVPVATVLATLSFVLAGCSSKPIDPTGTWSPNKLYAEAKDEARSGAYDKAIPMFEKLEGRAAGTPLAQQAQLEKAYAQYKGGEQAQAIATLDRFIKLHPASPALDYALYLKGLVNFNENLGLFSSISRQDLSERDQKAAKESFESFKELVTRFPESRYTPDGRARMGYTVNSLAQSEVHVARYYYSRGAYVAAINRAQAAIADYRDVPALEEAIFIVFKSYDALGMTQLRDDTRRILENSYPKSEFLTKGFRAVDNPWYKFW
;
A
#
# COMPACT_ATOMS: atom_id res chain seq x y z
N MET A 1 -4.72 71.00 -43.69
CA MET A 1 -5.86 70.73 -42.79
C MET A 1 -6.71 69.64 -43.45
N PHE A 2 -6.48 68.37 -43.12
CA PHE A 2 -7.33 67.25 -43.56
C PHE A 2 -7.57 66.37 -42.32
N LEU A 3 -8.77 66.48 -41.74
CA LEU A 3 -9.23 65.65 -40.65
C LEU A 3 -9.85 64.38 -41.25
N ASN A 4 -9.19 63.23 -41.08
CA ASN A 4 -9.74 61.93 -41.44
C ASN A 4 -10.91 61.60 -40.52
N LYS A 5 -12.12 61.47 -41.09
CA LYS A 5 -13.28 60.89 -40.40
C LYS A 5 -13.02 59.40 -40.19
N LEU A 6 -12.72 59.00 -38.96
CA LEU A 6 -12.62 57.59 -38.57
C LEU A 6 -14.01 56.95 -38.68
N SER A 7 -14.11 55.95 -39.56
CA SER A 7 -15.32 55.15 -39.81
C SER A 7 -15.76 54.45 -38.52
N VAL A 8 -17.04 54.57 -38.17
CA VAL A 8 -17.66 53.99 -36.95
C VAL A 8 -18.01 52.50 -37.15
N VAL A 9 -17.94 52.02 -38.40
CA VAL A 9 -18.33 50.66 -38.82
C VAL A 9 -17.42 49.53 -38.28
N PRO A 10 -16.08 49.67 -38.18
CA PRO A 10 -15.21 48.59 -37.68
C PRO A 10 -15.24 48.45 -36.16
N VAL A 11 -15.65 49.48 -35.41
CA VAL A 11 -15.75 49.42 -33.95
C VAL A 11 -17.00 48.65 -33.52
N ALA A 12 -18.11 48.83 -34.24
CA ALA A 12 -19.36 48.12 -33.97
C ALA A 12 -19.26 46.61 -34.27
N THR A 13 -18.54 46.21 -35.31
CA THR A 13 -18.32 44.80 -35.64
C THR A 13 -17.43 44.09 -34.62
N VAL A 14 -16.37 44.75 -34.13
CA VAL A 14 -15.48 44.19 -33.10
C VAL A 14 -16.20 44.00 -31.77
N LEU A 15 -17.04 44.96 -31.35
CA LEU A 15 -17.85 44.82 -30.13
C LEU A 15 -18.86 43.68 -30.23
N ALA A 16 -19.54 43.52 -31.37
CA ALA A 16 -20.51 42.47 -31.59
C ALA A 16 -19.89 41.07 -31.57
N THR A 17 -18.69 40.89 -32.16
CA THR A 17 -17.95 39.62 -32.06
C THR A 17 -17.49 39.30 -30.65
N LEU A 18 -17.13 40.31 -29.84
CA LEU A 18 -16.70 40.10 -28.45
C LEU A 18 -17.87 39.65 -27.56
N SER A 19 -19.08 40.16 -27.81
CA SER A 19 -20.29 39.74 -27.09
C SER A 19 -20.68 38.28 -27.35
N PHE A 20 -20.45 37.77 -28.57
CA PHE A 20 -20.73 36.36 -28.91
C PHE A 20 -19.75 35.39 -28.25
N VAL A 21 -18.49 35.78 -28.04
CA VAL A 21 -17.49 34.94 -27.36
C VAL A 21 -17.79 34.82 -25.86
N LEU A 22 -18.40 35.85 -25.25
CA LEU A 22 -18.79 35.83 -23.83
C LEU A 22 -20.05 34.99 -23.52
N ALA A 23 -20.86 34.66 -24.53
CA ALA A 23 -22.07 33.84 -24.35
C ALA A 23 -21.79 32.32 -24.27
N GLY A 24 -20.54 31.88 -24.54
CA GLY A 24 -20.17 30.46 -24.59
C GLY A 24 -19.88 29.78 -23.25
N CYS A 25 -19.84 30.51 -22.13
CA CYS A 25 -19.30 29.98 -20.85
C CYS A 25 -20.35 29.72 -19.74
N SER A 26 -21.64 29.59 -20.04
CA SER A 26 -22.69 29.46 -18.99
C SER A 26 -23.52 28.17 -19.00
N SER A 27 -23.26 27.20 -19.88
CA SER A 27 -23.97 25.92 -19.81
C SER A 27 -23.33 25.00 -18.77
N LYS A 28 -23.79 25.06 -17.52
CA LYS A 28 -23.48 24.00 -16.54
C LYS A 28 -24.18 22.72 -17.00
N PRO A 29 -23.47 21.58 -17.14
CA PRO A 29 -24.13 20.31 -17.41
C PRO A 29 -25.16 20.02 -16.31
N ILE A 30 -26.39 19.70 -16.72
CA ILE A 30 -27.49 19.40 -15.79
C ILE A 30 -27.14 18.10 -15.07
N ASP A 31 -27.04 18.15 -13.74
CA ASP A 31 -26.84 16.95 -12.92
C ASP A 31 -28.15 16.15 -12.85
N PRO A 32 -28.25 14.97 -13.51
CA PRO A 32 -29.48 14.17 -13.53
C PRO A 32 -29.82 13.60 -12.14
N THR A 33 -28.86 13.60 -11.20
CA THR A 33 -29.05 13.15 -9.83
C THR A 33 -29.55 14.26 -8.90
N GLY A 34 -29.70 15.50 -9.38
CA GLY A 34 -30.02 16.68 -8.55
C GLY A 34 -31.32 16.56 -7.74
N THR A 35 -32.32 15.85 -8.26
CA THR A 35 -33.63 15.64 -7.62
C THR A 35 -33.71 14.36 -6.80
N TRP A 36 -32.66 13.54 -6.77
CA TRP A 36 -32.70 12.24 -6.10
C TRP A 36 -32.55 12.40 -4.60
N SER A 37 -33.29 11.57 -3.86
CA SER A 37 -33.10 11.45 -2.41
C SER A 37 -31.73 10.82 -2.09
N PRO A 38 -31.13 11.11 -0.92
CA PRO A 38 -29.87 10.51 -0.50
C PRO A 38 -29.88 8.97 -0.56
N ASN A 39 -30.98 8.34 -0.17
CA ASN A 39 -31.13 6.88 -0.21
C ASN A 39 -31.15 6.33 -1.64
N LYS A 40 -31.83 7.04 -2.57
CA LYS A 40 -31.83 6.65 -3.98
C LYS A 40 -30.43 6.79 -4.59
N LEU A 41 -29.75 7.91 -4.29
CA LEU A 41 -28.39 8.15 -4.75
C LEU A 41 -27.41 7.09 -4.24
N TYR A 42 -27.54 6.70 -2.96
CA TYR A 42 -26.75 5.63 -2.36
C TYR A 42 -27.00 4.28 -3.04
N ALA A 43 -28.26 3.92 -3.27
CA ALA A 43 -28.62 2.65 -3.91
C ALA A 43 -28.03 2.57 -5.33
N GLU A 44 -28.18 3.63 -6.13
CA GLU A 44 -27.61 3.68 -7.48
C GLU A 44 -26.08 3.60 -7.47
N ALA A 45 -25.41 4.38 -6.60
CA ALA A 45 -23.96 4.36 -6.47
C ALA A 45 -23.44 2.97 -6.14
N LYS A 46 -24.13 2.26 -5.26
CA LYS A 46 -23.80 0.90 -4.86
C LYS A 46 -24.01 -0.11 -5.98
N ASP A 47 -25.05 0.03 -6.78
CA ASP A 47 -25.31 -0.86 -7.91
C ASP A 47 -24.30 -0.63 -9.05
N GLU A 48 -23.93 0.62 -9.34
CA GLU A 48 -22.83 0.94 -10.26
C GLU A 48 -21.51 0.35 -9.74
N ALA A 49 -21.19 0.52 -8.45
CA ALA A 49 -19.98 -0.08 -7.84
C ALA A 49 -19.98 -1.61 -7.92
N ARG A 50 -21.12 -2.26 -7.69
CA ARG A 50 -21.27 -3.73 -7.80
C ARG A 50 -21.07 -4.23 -9.23
N SER A 51 -21.45 -3.43 -10.23
CA SER A 51 -21.21 -3.73 -11.64
C SER A 51 -19.75 -3.52 -12.07
N GLY A 52 -18.90 -2.98 -11.18
CA GLY A 52 -17.52 -2.61 -11.48
C GLY A 52 -17.36 -1.23 -12.13
N ALA A 53 -18.46 -0.48 -12.29
CA ALA A 53 -18.44 0.87 -12.84
C ALA A 53 -18.03 1.92 -11.80
N TYR A 54 -16.80 1.80 -11.29
CA TYR A 54 -16.28 2.67 -10.22
C TYR A 54 -16.23 4.14 -10.61
N ASP A 55 -15.92 4.44 -11.88
CA ASP A 55 -15.89 5.81 -12.42
C ASP A 55 -17.23 6.55 -12.29
N LYS A 56 -18.34 5.80 -12.29
CA LYS A 56 -19.68 6.36 -12.05
C LYS A 56 -20.06 6.37 -10.59
N ALA A 57 -19.67 5.34 -9.84
CA ALA A 57 -20.01 5.21 -8.42
C ALA A 57 -19.32 6.27 -7.54
N ILE A 58 -18.02 6.51 -7.76
CA ILE A 58 -17.20 7.48 -7.00
C ILE A 58 -17.84 8.87 -6.94
N PRO A 59 -18.22 9.52 -8.07
CA PRO A 59 -18.84 10.84 -8.02
C PRO A 59 -20.23 10.82 -7.39
N MET A 60 -20.97 9.70 -7.43
CA MET A 60 -22.25 9.58 -6.73
C MET A 60 -22.05 9.51 -5.21
N PHE A 61 -21.05 8.74 -4.74
CA PHE A 61 -20.69 8.72 -3.32
C PHE A 61 -20.22 10.11 -2.86
N GLU A 62 -19.38 10.80 -3.64
CA GLU A 62 -18.93 12.16 -3.30
C GLU A 62 -20.09 13.16 -3.18
N LYS A 63 -21.07 13.10 -4.10
CA LYS A 63 -22.30 13.89 -3.98
C LYS A 63 -23.08 13.53 -2.71
N LEU A 64 -23.15 12.24 -2.38
CA LEU A 64 -23.84 11.76 -1.18
C LEU A 64 -23.17 12.26 0.10
N GLU A 65 -21.84 12.30 0.17
CA GLU A 65 -21.09 12.88 1.30
C GLU A 65 -21.50 14.32 1.58
N GLY A 66 -21.60 15.14 0.52
CA GLY A 66 -22.01 16.54 0.63
C GLY A 66 -23.48 16.70 1.03
N ARG A 67 -24.38 15.93 0.41
CA ARG A 67 -25.84 16.03 0.64
C ARG A 67 -26.29 15.45 1.98
N ALA A 68 -25.58 14.45 2.49
CA ALA A 68 -25.90 13.77 3.74
C ALA A 68 -24.89 14.11 4.87
N ALA A 69 -24.18 15.23 4.76
CA ALA A 69 -23.12 15.62 5.69
C ALA A 69 -23.59 15.56 7.16
N GLY A 70 -22.74 15.02 8.03
CA GLY A 70 -23.04 14.83 9.46
C GLY A 70 -23.88 13.60 9.79
N THR A 71 -24.37 12.84 8.81
CA THR A 71 -25.13 11.60 9.05
C THR A 71 -24.23 10.35 8.96
N PRO A 72 -24.65 9.21 9.55
CA PRO A 72 -23.99 7.92 9.34
C PRO A 72 -23.95 7.50 7.86
N LEU A 73 -24.93 7.92 7.05
CA LEU A 73 -24.96 7.62 5.62
C LEU A 73 -23.81 8.30 4.87
N ALA A 74 -23.44 9.53 5.23
CA ALA A 74 -22.26 10.18 4.66
C ALA A 74 -20.95 9.49 5.05
N GLN A 75 -20.85 9.00 6.29
CA GLN A 75 -19.70 8.20 6.73
C GLN A 75 -19.60 6.90 5.92
N GLN A 76 -20.72 6.20 5.73
CA GLN A 76 -20.78 5.01 4.89
C GLN A 76 -20.37 5.33 3.44
N ALA A 77 -20.87 6.45 2.88
CA ALA A 77 -20.52 6.89 1.52
C ALA A 77 -19.00 7.14 1.36
N GLN A 78 -18.34 7.74 2.36
CA GLN A 78 -16.88 7.94 2.35
C GLN A 78 -16.12 6.62 2.28
N LEU A 79 -16.55 5.62 3.05
CA LEU A 79 -15.92 4.30 3.06
C LEU A 79 -16.16 3.55 1.75
N GLU A 80 -17.36 3.66 1.17
CA GLU A 80 -17.68 3.06 -0.13
C GLU A 80 -16.95 3.75 -1.29
N LYS A 81 -16.78 5.08 -1.22
CA LYS A 81 -15.93 5.84 -2.13
C LYS A 81 -14.48 5.34 -2.06
N ALA A 82 -13.90 5.22 -0.87
CA ALA A 82 -12.54 4.73 -0.69
C ALA A 82 -12.37 3.30 -1.24
N TYR A 83 -13.36 2.44 -1.01
CA TYR A 83 -13.37 1.08 -1.57
C TYR A 83 -13.45 1.08 -3.09
N ALA A 84 -14.33 1.89 -3.68
CA ALA A 84 -14.45 2.03 -5.14
C ALA A 84 -13.16 2.56 -5.75
N GLN A 85 -12.52 3.56 -5.15
CA GLN A 85 -11.22 4.08 -5.56
C GLN A 85 -10.15 2.99 -5.53
N TYR A 86 -10.07 2.22 -4.44
CA TYR A 86 -9.15 1.09 -4.34
C TYR A 86 -9.35 0.07 -5.46
N LYS A 87 -10.60 -0.35 -5.69
CA LYS A 87 -10.93 -1.35 -6.71
C LYS A 87 -10.82 -0.81 -8.15
N GLY A 88 -10.93 0.51 -8.33
CA GLY A 88 -10.68 1.22 -9.58
C GLY A 88 -9.20 1.51 -9.86
N GLY A 89 -8.29 1.16 -8.96
CA GLY A 89 -6.84 1.39 -9.13
C GLY A 89 -6.36 2.78 -8.67
N GLU A 90 -7.24 3.60 -8.09
CA GLU A 90 -6.96 4.92 -7.54
C GLU A 90 -6.45 4.83 -6.09
N GLN A 91 -5.34 4.14 -5.87
CA GLN A 91 -4.82 3.86 -4.52
C GLN A 91 -4.52 5.14 -3.73
N ALA A 92 -3.88 6.14 -4.34
CA ALA A 92 -3.52 7.39 -3.68
C ALA A 92 -4.77 8.15 -3.20
N GLN A 93 -5.82 8.18 -4.03
CA GLN A 93 -7.10 8.79 -3.69
C GLN A 93 -7.80 8.02 -2.58
N ALA A 94 -7.79 6.68 -2.62
CA ALA A 94 -8.36 5.84 -1.58
C ALA A 94 -7.70 6.11 -0.21
N ILE A 95 -6.36 6.19 -0.16
CA ILE A 95 -5.61 6.53 1.06
C ILE A 95 -6.02 7.91 1.58
N ALA A 96 -6.09 8.91 0.71
CA ALA A 96 -6.48 10.27 1.11
C ALA A 96 -7.91 10.32 1.66
N THR A 97 -8.85 9.59 1.05
CA THR A 97 -10.23 9.46 1.55
C THR A 97 -10.26 8.80 2.93
N LEU A 98 -9.49 7.73 3.14
CA LEU A 98 -9.42 7.00 4.41
C LEU A 98 -8.77 7.83 5.53
N ASP A 99 -7.67 8.52 5.24
CA ASP A 99 -7.00 9.41 6.20
C ASP A 99 -7.95 10.54 6.64
N ARG A 100 -8.71 11.10 5.70
CA ARG A 100 -9.73 12.08 6.01
C ARG A 100 -10.84 11.49 6.89
N PHE A 101 -11.33 10.28 6.57
CA PHE A 101 -12.34 9.60 7.38
C PHE A 101 -11.86 9.38 8.82
N ILE A 102 -10.67 8.81 9.00
CA ILE A 102 -10.06 8.53 10.30
C ILE A 102 -9.93 9.82 11.12
N LYS A 103 -9.49 10.91 10.48
CA LYS A 103 -9.31 12.21 11.12
C LYS A 103 -10.63 12.87 11.51
N LEU A 104 -11.64 12.82 10.65
CA LEU A 104 -12.92 13.50 10.86
C LEU A 104 -13.89 12.70 11.75
N HIS A 105 -13.75 11.38 11.79
CA HIS A 105 -14.69 10.47 12.45
C HIS A 105 -14.01 9.48 13.41
N PRO A 106 -13.20 9.94 14.38
CA PRO A 106 -12.43 9.06 15.28
C PRO A 106 -13.29 8.20 16.22
N ALA A 107 -14.57 8.56 16.41
CA ALA A 107 -15.54 7.82 17.22
C ALA A 107 -16.53 6.98 16.36
N SER A 108 -16.30 6.88 15.04
CA SER A 108 -17.18 6.10 14.17
C SER A 108 -17.10 4.61 14.52
N PRO A 109 -18.24 3.89 14.57
CA PRO A 109 -18.23 2.43 14.73
C PRO A 109 -17.61 1.70 13.53
N ALA A 110 -17.41 2.38 12.40
CA ALA A 110 -16.79 1.82 11.20
C ALA A 110 -15.29 2.13 11.08
N LEU A 111 -14.68 2.69 12.13
CA LEU A 111 -13.26 3.04 12.13
C LEU A 111 -12.35 1.81 11.99
N ASP A 112 -12.76 0.67 12.52
CA ASP A 112 -12.07 -0.60 12.33
C ASP A 112 -11.98 -0.99 10.85
N TYR A 113 -13.06 -0.86 10.10
CA TYR A 113 -13.07 -1.09 8.65
C TYR A 113 -12.19 -0.08 7.91
N ALA A 114 -12.20 1.19 8.30
CA ALA A 114 -11.36 2.21 7.67
C ALA A 114 -9.86 1.87 7.81
N LEU A 115 -9.42 1.48 9.01
CA LEU A 115 -8.04 1.04 9.26
C LEU A 115 -7.70 -0.21 8.47
N TYR A 116 -8.61 -1.18 8.45
CA TYR A 116 -8.45 -2.41 7.67
C TYR A 116 -8.29 -2.12 6.17
N LEU A 117 -9.19 -1.33 5.60
CA LEU A 117 -9.15 -0.97 4.19
C LEU A 117 -7.89 -0.16 3.86
N LYS A 118 -7.44 0.74 4.73
CA LYS A 118 -6.18 1.47 4.54
C LYS A 118 -4.98 0.52 4.51
N GLY A 119 -4.99 -0.49 5.39
CA GLY A 119 -4.01 -1.57 5.37
C GLY A 119 -4.01 -2.33 4.05
N LEU A 120 -5.19 -2.70 3.55
CA LEU A 120 -5.36 -3.41 2.27
C LEU A 120 -4.90 -2.59 1.05
N VAL A 121 -5.21 -1.29 1.01
CA VAL A 121 -4.83 -0.42 -0.11
C VAL A 121 -3.31 -0.35 -0.27
N ASN A 122 -2.58 -0.31 0.86
CA ASN A 122 -1.11 -0.32 0.88
C ASN A 122 -0.52 -1.73 0.82
N PHE A 123 -1.33 -2.77 0.99
CA PHE A 123 -0.83 -4.14 1.06
C PHE A 123 -0.43 -4.63 -0.32
N ASN A 124 0.82 -5.08 -0.44
CA ASN A 124 1.33 -5.69 -1.66
C ASN A 124 1.39 -7.21 -1.47
N GLU A 125 0.46 -7.91 -2.11
CA GLU A 125 0.38 -9.39 -2.07
C GLU A 125 1.60 -10.06 -2.72
N ASN A 126 2.32 -9.35 -3.60
CA ASN A 126 3.44 -9.89 -4.37
C ASN A 126 4.80 -9.77 -3.67
N LEU A 127 4.87 -9.20 -2.45
CA LEU A 127 6.12 -9.01 -1.71
C LEU A 127 6.91 -10.32 -1.52
N GLY A 128 6.24 -11.44 -1.21
CA GLY A 128 6.88 -12.74 -0.99
C GLY A 128 6.84 -13.71 -2.17
N LEU A 129 5.75 -13.72 -2.95
CA LEU A 129 5.52 -14.74 -4.00
C LEU A 129 6.34 -14.52 -5.27
N PHE A 130 6.45 -13.28 -5.77
CA PHE A 130 7.11 -13.01 -7.06
C PHE A 130 8.55 -12.52 -6.96
N SER A 131 9.01 -12.03 -5.78
CA SER A 131 10.43 -11.71 -5.57
C SER A 131 11.34 -12.93 -5.77
N SER A 132 10.86 -14.13 -5.37
CA SER A 132 11.59 -15.39 -5.58
C SER A 132 11.77 -15.76 -7.06
N ILE A 133 10.84 -15.38 -7.93
CA ILE A 133 10.85 -15.70 -9.37
C ILE A 133 11.58 -14.61 -10.16
N SER A 134 11.38 -13.33 -9.83
CA SER A 134 11.92 -12.21 -10.61
C SER A 134 13.37 -11.85 -10.27
N ARG A 135 13.94 -12.37 -9.15
CA ARG A 135 15.24 -11.94 -8.60
C ARG A 135 15.34 -10.41 -8.42
N GLN A 136 14.21 -9.71 -8.35
CA GLN A 136 14.19 -8.28 -8.13
C GLN A 136 14.23 -8.01 -6.64
N ASP A 137 15.17 -7.16 -6.25
CA ASP A 137 15.25 -6.60 -4.90
C ASP A 137 14.01 -5.73 -4.64
N LEU A 138 13.58 -5.68 -3.38
CA LEU A 138 12.43 -4.87 -2.99
C LEU A 138 12.76 -3.39 -3.17
N SER A 139 11.96 -2.68 -3.96
CA SER A 139 12.16 -1.24 -4.14
C SER A 139 11.86 -0.48 -2.84
N GLU A 140 12.49 0.67 -2.64
CA GLU A 140 12.21 1.54 -1.47
C GLU A 140 10.72 1.89 -1.36
N ARG A 141 10.04 2.05 -2.52
CA ARG A 141 8.60 2.30 -2.58
C ARG A 141 7.79 1.12 -2.02
N ASP A 142 8.16 -0.11 -2.39
CA ASP A 142 7.45 -1.31 -1.94
C ASP A 142 7.65 -1.55 -0.45
N GLN A 143 8.86 -1.27 0.07
CA GLN A 143 9.14 -1.33 1.51
C GLN A 143 8.33 -0.27 2.29
N LYS A 144 8.22 0.95 1.75
CA LYS A 144 7.42 2.01 2.38
C LYS A 144 5.94 1.62 2.45
N ALA A 145 5.36 1.16 1.33
CA ALA A 145 3.97 0.71 1.29
C ALA A 145 3.72 -0.46 2.26
N ALA A 146 4.66 -1.41 2.34
CA ALA A 146 4.60 -2.51 3.30
C ALA A 146 4.56 -2.01 4.77
N LYS A 147 5.41 -1.03 5.13
CA LYS A 147 5.41 -0.42 6.46
C LYS A 147 4.11 0.31 6.77
N GLU A 148 3.59 1.09 5.81
CA GLU A 148 2.31 1.82 5.95
C GLU A 148 1.11 0.86 6.10
N SER A 149 1.13 -0.25 5.37
CA SER A 149 0.16 -1.34 5.50
C SER A 149 0.24 -1.99 6.89
N PHE A 150 1.45 -2.33 7.35
CA PHE A 150 1.68 -2.91 8.66
C PHE A 150 1.19 -2.01 9.79
N GLU A 151 1.52 -0.72 9.77
CA GLU A 151 1.08 0.20 10.83
C GLU A 151 -0.45 0.36 10.85
N SER A 152 -1.11 0.36 9.68
CA SER A 152 -2.58 0.42 9.62
C SER A 152 -3.23 -0.84 10.23
N PHE A 153 -2.70 -2.03 9.92
CA PHE A 153 -3.18 -3.27 10.54
C PHE A 153 -2.84 -3.36 12.03
N LYS A 154 -1.66 -2.88 12.44
CA LYS A 154 -1.25 -2.82 13.85
C LYS A 154 -2.18 -1.93 14.65
N GLU A 155 -2.55 -0.78 14.11
CA GLU A 155 -3.51 0.12 14.74
C GLU A 155 -4.88 -0.56 14.88
N LEU A 156 -5.37 -1.25 13.83
CA LEU A 156 -6.59 -2.06 13.87
C LEU A 156 -6.53 -3.12 14.99
N VAL A 157 -5.50 -3.96 15.01
CA VAL A 157 -5.36 -5.07 15.96
C VAL A 157 -5.24 -4.54 17.40
N THR A 158 -4.57 -3.41 17.59
CA THR A 158 -4.35 -2.82 18.92
C THR A 158 -5.62 -2.14 19.45
N ARG A 159 -6.31 -1.36 18.60
CA ARG A 159 -7.48 -0.58 19.01
C ARG A 159 -8.78 -1.36 18.98
N PHE A 160 -8.90 -2.34 18.08
CA PHE A 160 -10.13 -3.11 17.83
C PHE A 160 -9.85 -4.62 17.82
N PRO A 161 -9.37 -5.21 18.92
CA PRO A 161 -8.98 -6.63 18.96
C PRO A 161 -10.14 -7.59 18.60
N GLU A 162 -11.37 -7.20 18.90
CA GLU A 162 -12.60 -7.98 18.64
C GLU A 162 -13.26 -7.68 17.28
N SER A 163 -12.66 -6.82 16.44
CA SER A 163 -13.21 -6.55 15.11
C SER A 163 -13.17 -7.81 14.23
N ARG A 164 -14.18 -7.98 13.38
CA ARG A 164 -14.22 -9.05 12.37
C ARG A 164 -13.02 -9.05 11.41
N TYR A 165 -12.35 -7.90 11.26
CA TYR A 165 -11.20 -7.74 10.36
C TYR A 165 -9.85 -8.03 11.02
N THR A 166 -9.81 -8.06 12.36
CA THR A 166 -8.57 -8.20 13.13
C THR A 166 -7.83 -9.52 12.86
N PRO A 167 -8.49 -10.69 12.74
CA PRO A 167 -7.80 -11.93 12.38
C PRO A 167 -7.04 -11.85 11.05
N ASP A 168 -7.67 -11.27 10.02
CA ASP A 168 -7.03 -11.09 8.70
C ASP A 168 -5.90 -10.05 8.77
N GLY A 169 -6.13 -8.92 9.44
CA GLY A 169 -5.10 -7.89 9.66
C GLY A 169 -3.85 -8.47 10.35
N ARG A 170 -4.03 -9.31 11.38
CA ARG A 170 -2.91 -9.99 12.05
C ARG A 170 -2.15 -10.95 11.13
N ALA A 171 -2.87 -11.71 10.31
CA ALA A 171 -2.25 -12.60 9.33
C ALA A 171 -1.41 -11.82 8.30
N ARG A 172 -1.95 -10.70 7.80
CA ARG A 172 -1.25 -9.81 6.86
C ARG A 172 -0.05 -9.12 7.50
N MET A 173 -0.12 -8.72 8.77
CA MET A 173 1.05 -8.23 9.51
C MET A 173 2.17 -9.27 9.55
N GLY A 174 1.85 -10.52 9.91
CA GLY A 174 2.82 -11.61 9.91
C GLY A 174 3.44 -11.84 8.53
N TYR A 175 2.62 -11.84 7.48
CA TYR A 175 3.10 -11.93 6.09
C TYR A 175 4.06 -10.80 5.72
N THR A 176 3.70 -9.55 6.04
CA THR A 176 4.52 -8.38 5.73
C THR A 176 5.87 -8.42 6.43
N VAL A 177 5.88 -8.67 7.75
CA VAL A 177 7.13 -8.76 8.54
C VAL A 177 8.00 -9.90 8.02
N ASN A 178 7.41 -11.06 7.75
CA ASN A 178 8.17 -12.18 7.19
C ASN A 178 8.74 -11.86 5.80
N SER A 179 7.97 -11.21 4.93
CA SER A 179 8.43 -10.85 3.57
C SER A 179 9.58 -9.84 3.61
N LEU A 180 9.48 -8.82 4.48
CA LEU A 180 10.56 -7.85 4.66
C LEU A 180 11.82 -8.48 5.25
N ALA A 181 11.67 -9.36 6.24
CA ALA A 181 12.80 -10.11 6.82
C ALA A 181 13.46 -11.03 5.78
N GLN A 182 12.66 -11.74 4.98
CA GLN A 182 13.15 -12.59 3.89
C GLN A 182 13.94 -11.80 2.85
N SER A 183 13.55 -10.55 2.56
CA SER A 183 14.31 -9.67 1.67
C SER A 183 15.73 -9.42 2.18
N GLU A 184 15.87 -8.99 3.44
CA GLU A 184 17.18 -8.72 4.04
C GLU A 184 18.04 -9.99 4.10
N VAL A 185 17.43 -11.13 4.44
CA VAL A 185 18.11 -12.44 4.45
C VAL A 185 18.53 -12.87 3.05
N HIS A 186 17.73 -12.59 2.02
CA HIS A 186 18.08 -12.87 0.64
C HIS A 186 19.33 -12.07 0.21
N VAL A 187 19.37 -10.77 0.53
CA VAL A 187 20.54 -9.91 0.27
C VAL A 187 21.77 -10.39 1.07
N ALA A 188 21.58 -10.78 2.33
CA ALA A 188 22.64 -11.36 3.15
C ALA A 188 23.22 -12.64 2.53
N ARG A 189 22.36 -13.54 2.04
CA ARG A 189 22.74 -14.78 1.34
C ARG A 189 23.52 -14.46 0.06
N TYR A 190 23.06 -13.47 -0.70
CA TYR A 190 23.75 -13.02 -1.91
C TYR A 190 25.19 -12.57 -1.61
N TYR A 191 25.38 -11.69 -0.61
CA TYR A 191 26.72 -11.26 -0.20
C TYR A 191 27.59 -12.40 0.32
N TYR A 192 27.02 -13.29 1.12
CA TYR A 192 27.72 -14.47 1.62
C TYR A 192 28.25 -15.33 0.48
N SER A 193 27.41 -15.63 -0.53
CA SER A 193 27.79 -16.45 -1.69
C SER A 193 28.92 -15.85 -2.54
N ARG A 194 29.18 -14.54 -2.40
CA ARG A 194 30.24 -13.80 -3.08
C ARG A 194 31.49 -13.59 -2.21
N GLY A 195 31.52 -14.12 -0.99
CA GLY A 195 32.62 -13.92 -0.04
C GLY A 195 32.63 -12.56 0.66
N ALA A 196 31.58 -11.74 0.49
CA ALA A 196 31.44 -10.44 1.14
C ALA A 196 30.87 -10.59 2.56
N TYR A 197 31.59 -11.26 3.45
CA TYR A 197 31.09 -11.70 4.75
C TYR A 197 30.68 -10.55 5.69
N VAL A 198 31.39 -9.43 5.70
CA VAL A 198 31.02 -8.26 6.52
C VAL A 198 29.67 -7.67 6.05
N ALA A 199 29.45 -7.58 4.74
CA ALA A 199 28.19 -7.10 4.19
C ALA A 199 27.04 -8.08 4.47
N ALA A 200 27.32 -9.39 4.40
CA ALA A 200 26.36 -10.43 4.77
C ALA A 200 25.94 -10.33 6.24
N ILE A 201 26.90 -10.13 7.15
CA ILE A 201 26.64 -9.92 8.59
C ILE A 201 25.76 -8.69 8.79
N ASN A 202 26.10 -7.55 8.20
CA ASN A 202 25.33 -6.32 8.37
C ASN A 202 23.86 -6.48 7.95
N ARG A 203 23.62 -7.15 6.81
CA ARG A 203 22.25 -7.41 6.31
C ARG A 203 21.48 -8.39 7.18
N ALA A 204 22.12 -9.48 7.60
CA ALA A 204 21.48 -10.45 8.48
C ALA A 204 21.21 -9.87 9.88
N GLN A 205 22.10 -9.04 10.42
CA GLN A 205 21.89 -8.33 11.68
C GLN A 205 20.76 -7.31 11.59
N ALA A 206 20.62 -6.60 10.47
CA ALA A 206 19.46 -5.74 10.23
C ALA A 206 18.15 -6.54 10.31
N ALA A 207 18.10 -7.71 9.67
CA ALA A 207 16.93 -8.58 9.77
C ALA A 207 16.62 -9.01 11.22
N ILE A 208 17.63 -9.37 12.00
CA ILE A 208 17.50 -9.80 13.40
C ILE A 208 17.09 -8.65 14.32
N ALA A 209 17.58 -7.43 14.06
CA ALA A 209 17.28 -6.26 14.87
C ALA A 209 15.85 -5.74 14.60
N ASP A 210 15.44 -5.70 13.34
CA ASP A 210 14.20 -5.05 12.90
C ASP A 210 12.97 -5.95 12.95
N TYR A 211 13.15 -7.27 12.86
CA TYR A 211 12.05 -8.24 12.79
C TYR A 211 12.14 -9.27 13.93
N ARG A 212 10.98 -9.64 14.49
CA ARG A 212 10.85 -10.63 15.58
C ARG A 212 9.87 -11.73 15.20
N ASP A 213 10.09 -12.92 15.73
CA ASP A 213 9.21 -14.08 15.61
C ASP A 213 8.85 -14.46 14.17
N VAL A 214 9.79 -14.27 13.23
CA VAL A 214 9.61 -14.66 11.83
C VAL A 214 10.56 -15.80 11.42
N PRO A 215 10.08 -16.76 10.60
CA PRO A 215 10.88 -17.90 10.16
C PRO A 215 12.21 -17.54 9.49
N ALA A 216 12.29 -16.37 8.84
CA ALA A 216 13.50 -15.91 8.15
C ALA A 216 14.71 -15.71 9.09
N LEU A 217 14.49 -15.45 10.38
CA LEU A 217 15.56 -15.16 11.33
C LEU A 217 16.50 -16.35 11.57
N GLU A 218 16.00 -17.57 11.45
CA GLU A 218 16.81 -18.78 11.57
C GLU A 218 17.98 -18.77 10.57
N GLU A 219 17.66 -18.45 9.31
CA GLU A 219 18.67 -18.36 8.26
C GLU A 219 19.57 -17.14 8.42
N ALA A 220 19.03 -16.01 8.89
CA ALA A 220 19.82 -14.81 9.18
C ALA A 220 20.94 -15.13 10.18
N ILE A 221 20.60 -15.76 11.30
CA ILE A 221 21.55 -16.16 12.34
C ILE A 221 22.56 -17.16 11.78
N PHE A 222 22.12 -18.12 10.95
CA PHE A 222 23.03 -19.05 10.29
C PHE A 222 24.03 -18.36 9.37
N ILE A 223 23.61 -17.36 8.58
CA ILE A 223 24.49 -16.54 7.74
C ILE A 223 25.53 -15.81 8.59
N VAL A 224 25.13 -15.20 9.71
CA VAL A 224 26.05 -14.53 10.64
C VAL A 224 27.08 -15.53 11.17
N PHE A 225 26.63 -16.70 11.65
CA PHE A 225 27.50 -17.77 12.13
C PHE A 225 28.53 -18.19 11.09
N LYS A 226 28.09 -18.50 9.86
CA LYS A 226 28.98 -18.92 8.77
C LYS A 226 29.89 -17.79 8.28
N SER A 227 29.48 -16.54 8.41
CA SER A 227 30.30 -15.38 8.03
C SER A 227 31.41 -15.13 9.04
N TYR A 228 31.13 -15.21 10.34
CA TYR A 228 32.17 -15.13 11.37
C TYR A 228 33.17 -16.28 11.27
N ASP A 229 32.70 -17.49 10.96
CA ASP A 229 33.55 -18.65 10.70
C ASP A 229 34.51 -18.39 9.54
N ALA A 230 34.00 -17.88 8.41
CA ALA A 230 34.81 -17.56 7.24
C ALA A 230 35.81 -16.40 7.46
N LEU A 231 35.53 -15.51 8.41
CA LEU A 231 36.41 -14.41 8.82
C LEU A 231 37.42 -14.81 9.91
N GLY A 232 37.34 -16.03 10.46
CA GLY A 232 38.20 -16.47 11.57
C GLY A 232 37.86 -15.85 12.92
N MET A 233 36.68 -15.25 13.09
CA MET A 233 36.22 -14.61 14.33
C MET A 233 35.61 -15.65 15.27
N THR A 234 36.45 -16.50 15.88
CA THR A 234 36.03 -17.70 16.62
C THR A 234 35.07 -17.43 17.77
N GLN A 235 35.31 -16.41 18.59
CA GLN A 235 34.43 -16.07 19.72
C GLN A 235 33.01 -15.71 19.24
N LEU A 236 32.90 -14.78 18.28
CA LEU A 236 31.61 -14.35 17.73
C LEU A 236 30.90 -15.49 17.00
N ARG A 237 31.65 -16.35 16.29
CA ARG A 237 31.12 -17.56 15.67
C ARG A 237 30.48 -18.47 16.72
N ASP A 238 31.20 -18.79 17.79
CA ASP A 238 30.75 -19.75 18.81
C ASP A 238 29.57 -19.21 19.62
N ASP A 239 29.55 -17.90 19.89
CA ASP A 239 28.41 -17.23 20.52
C ASP A 239 27.18 -17.24 19.61
N THR A 240 27.34 -16.94 18.31
CA THR A 240 26.24 -16.98 17.34
C THR A 240 25.69 -18.40 17.16
N ARG A 241 26.57 -19.41 17.12
CA ARG A 241 26.20 -20.83 17.06
C ARG A 241 25.34 -21.22 18.27
N ARG A 242 25.73 -20.78 19.47
CA ARG A 242 24.96 -21.04 20.70
C ARG A 242 23.58 -20.41 20.66
N ILE A 243 23.46 -19.19 20.15
CA ILE A 243 22.16 -18.53 19.93
C ILE A 243 21.31 -19.35 18.97
N LEU A 244 21.87 -19.78 17.83
CA LEU A 244 21.16 -20.59 16.84
C LEU A 244 20.65 -21.91 17.44
N GLU A 245 21.49 -22.63 18.17
CA GLU A 245 21.14 -23.91 18.79
C GLU A 245 20.06 -23.75 19.88
N ASN A 246 20.14 -22.69 20.68
CA ASN A 246 19.17 -22.43 21.75
C ASN A 246 17.82 -21.96 21.19
N SER A 247 17.83 -21.09 20.18
CA SER A 247 16.61 -20.55 19.58
C SER A 247 15.96 -21.51 18.58
N TYR A 248 16.76 -22.31 17.87
CA TYR A 248 16.30 -23.24 16.83
C TYR A 248 16.94 -24.64 16.98
N PRO A 249 16.58 -25.43 18.00
CA PRO A 249 17.20 -26.73 18.27
C PRO A 249 17.07 -27.76 17.14
N LYS A 250 16.06 -27.60 16.28
CA LYS A 250 15.78 -28.47 15.12
C LYS A 250 16.18 -27.82 13.79
N SER A 251 17.12 -26.88 13.82
CA SER A 251 17.49 -26.13 12.63
C SER A 251 18.01 -27.04 11.51
N GLU A 252 17.39 -26.94 10.33
CA GLU A 252 17.88 -27.64 9.14
C GLU A 252 19.22 -27.08 8.67
N PHE A 253 19.50 -25.80 8.94
CA PHE A 253 20.74 -25.16 8.53
C PHE A 253 21.96 -25.72 9.29
N LEU A 254 21.78 -26.16 10.54
CA LEU A 254 22.85 -26.80 11.31
C LEU A 254 23.20 -28.20 10.78
N THR A 255 22.23 -28.92 10.21
CA THR A 255 22.41 -30.32 9.76
C THR A 255 22.74 -30.43 8.27
N LYS A 256 22.10 -29.60 7.43
CA LYS A 256 22.20 -29.65 5.96
C LYS A 256 22.99 -28.47 5.37
N GLY A 257 23.28 -27.43 6.15
CA GLY A 257 23.89 -26.19 5.65
C GLY A 257 22.88 -25.27 4.94
N PHE A 258 23.36 -24.41 4.05
CA PHE A 258 22.46 -23.58 3.22
C PHE A 258 21.50 -24.47 2.43
N ARG A 259 20.22 -24.09 2.36
CA ARG A 259 19.29 -24.71 1.41
C ARG A 259 19.88 -24.55 0.01
N ALA A 260 20.05 -25.66 -0.71
CA ALA A 260 20.48 -25.62 -2.09
C ALA A 260 19.48 -24.75 -2.86
N VAL A 261 19.98 -23.73 -3.57
CA VAL A 261 19.17 -23.03 -4.57
C VAL A 261 18.90 -24.09 -5.63
N ASP A 262 17.64 -24.50 -5.81
CA ASP A 262 17.26 -25.39 -6.91
C ASP A 262 17.96 -24.88 -8.17
N ASN A 263 18.79 -25.75 -8.77
CA ASN A 263 19.54 -25.39 -9.97
C ASN A 263 18.52 -24.86 -10.98
N PRO A 264 18.69 -23.64 -11.49
CA PRO A 264 17.74 -23.12 -12.46
C PRO A 264 17.67 -24.11 -13.62
N TRP A 265 16.44 -24.49 -14.00
CA TRP A 265 16.16 -25.45 -15.07
C TRP A 265 16.87 -25.13 -16.40
N TYR A 266 17.33 -23.89 -16.57
CA TYR A 266 18.10 -23.42 -17.72
C TYR A 266 19.60 -23.74 -17.69
N LYS A 267 20.14 -24.33 -16.61
CA LYS A 267 21.55 -24.77 -16.55
C LYS A 267 21.80 -26.11 -17.25
N PHE A 268 20.79 -26.67 -17.92
CA PHE A 268 20.92 -27.83 -18.81
C PHE A 268 20.95 -27.43 -20.29
N TRP A 269 21.94 -26.62 -20.68
CA TRP A 269 22.47 -26.56 -22.05
C TRP A 269 23.82 -25.83 -22.08
#